data_AF-A0A344WKX3-F1
#
_entry.id   AF-A0A344WKX3-F1
#
_cell.length_a   1.000
_cell.length_b   1.000
_cell.length_c   1.000
_cell.angle_alpha   90.00
_cell.angle_beta   90.00
_cell.angle_gamma   90.00
#
_symmetry.space_group_name_H-M   'P 1'
#
loop_
_entity.id
_entity.type
_entity.pdbx_description
1 polymer ?
#
loop_
_entity_poly.entity_id
_entity_poly.type
_entity_poly.pdbx_seq_one_letter_code
_entity_poly.pdbx_strand_id
1 'polypeptide(L)'
;MAYSDTHVEPAGLLGAHSHAEDLYRAGLAYATGTGTEINLIEAHKWFNLAAVRGHEDAKVQRQEMAEMLSSAEVKMALQAARDWMRLAH
;
A
#
# COMPACT_ATOMS: atom_id res chain seq x y z
N MET A 1 27.30 17.80 3.54
CA MET A 1 26.75 16.72 2.69
C MET A 1 26.01 15.75 3.60
N ALA A 2 24.68 15.78 3.58
CA ALA A 2 23.82 14.78 4.22
C ALA A 2 22.49 14.80 3.46
N TYR A 3 22.50 14.21 2.25
CA TYR A 3 21.27 13.84 1.55
C TYR A 3 20.83 12.49 2.13
N SER A 4 20.58 12.44 3.44
CA SER A 4 19.99 11.26 4.06
C SER A 4 18.50 11.33 3.82
N ASP A 5 18.12 10.80 2.66
CA ASP A 5 16.91 10.01 2.49
C ASP A 5 15.68 10.58 3.20
N THR A 6 15.10 11.63 2.62
CA THR A 6 13.68 11.87 2.85
C THR A 6 12.95 10.69 2.22
N HIS A 7 12.77 9.63 2.99
CA HIS A 7 11.83 8.56 2.69
C HIS A 7 10.44 9.21 2.65
N VAL A 8 10.06 9.71 1.48
CA VAL A 8 8.73 10.26 1.26
C VAL A 8 7.83 9.05 1.16
N GLU A 9 7.33 8.56 2.31
CA GLU A 9 6.28 7.53 2.31
C GLU A 9 5.16 8.06 1.39
N PRO A 10 4.90 7.47 0.21
CA PRO A 10 3.82 7.93 -0.67
C PRO A 10 2.46 7.88 0.04
N ALA A 11 2.39 7.05 1.09
CA ALA A 11 1.29 6.91 2.01
C ALA A 11 1.18 7.98 3.11
N GLY A 12 2.23 8.72 3.43
CA GLY A 12 2.27 9.65 4.57
C GLY A 12 1.29 10.82 4.44
N LEU A 13 0.84 11.10 3.21
CA LEU A 13 -0.18 12.12 2.89
C LEU A 13 -1.58 11.53 2.72
N LEU A 14 -1.73 10.20 2.78
CA LEU A 14 -3.03 9.54 2.63
C LEU A 14 -3.76 9.53 3.96
N GLY A 15 -5.00 10.02 3.95
CA GLY A 15 -5.88 10.05 5.12
C GLY A 15 -7.15 9.25 4.91
N ALA A 16 -8.04 9.31 5.90
CA ALA A 16 -9.38 8.70 5.87
C ALA A 16 -10.17 8.96 4.57
N HIS A 17 -9.93 10.10 3.95
CA HIS A 17 -10.64 10.58 2.76
C HIS A 17 -9.88 10.33 1.45
N SER A 18 -8.74 9.65 1.48
CA SER A 18 -7.98 9.32 0.27
C SER A 18 -8.82 8.51 -0.72
N HIS A 19 -8.77 8.86 -1.99
CA HIS A 19 -9.55 8.17 -3.00
C HIS A 19 -8.93 6.81 -3.29
N ALA A 20 -9.73 5.92 -3.88
CA ALA A 20 -9.27 4.59 -4.24
C ALA A 20 -8.04 4.66 -5.18
N GLU A 21 -8.00 5.66 -6.05
CA GLU A 21 -6.87 5.95 -6.95
C GLU A 21 -5.60 6.37 -6.19
N ASP A 22 -5.71 7.22 -5.17
CA ASP A 22 -4.52 7.65 -4.40
C ASP A 22 -3.88 6.46 -3.66
N LEU A 23 -4.72 5.60 -3.09
CA LEU A 23 -4.29 4.36 -2.45
C LEU A 23 -3.67 3.39 -3.47
N TYR A 24 -4.25 3.30 -4.68
CA TYR A 24 -3.70 2.48 -5.76
C TYR A 24 -2.31 2.96 -6.20
N ARG A 25 -2.14 4.26 -6.39
CA ARG A 25 -0.84 4.88 -6.75
C ARG A 25 0.21 4.68 -5.67
N ALA A 26 -0.16 4.73 -4.39
CA ALA A 26 0.75 4.39 -3.30
C ALA A 26 1.18 2.93 -3.35
N GLY A 27 0.24 2.01 -3.60
CA GLY A 27 0.56 0.60 -3.82
C GLY A 27 1.56 0.39 -4.96
N LEU A 28 1.36 1.07 -6.09
CA LEU A 28 2.28 1.05 -7.21
C LEU A 28 3.67 1.60 -6.84
N ALA A 29 3.74 2.67 -6.06
CA ALA A 29 5.01 3.25 -5.64
C ALA A 29 5.84 2.26 -4.81
N TYR A 30 5.22 1.53 -3.86
CA TYR A 30 5.91 0.47 -3.12
C TYR A 30 6.22 -0.77 -3.96
N ALA A 31 5.36 -1.13 -4.93
CA ALA A 31 5.61 -2.27 -5.81
C ALA A 31 6.79 -2.01 -6.76
N THR A 32 6.94 -0.77 -7.21
CA THR A 32 7.98 -0.36 -8.17
C THR A 32 9.22 0.24 -7.53
N GLY A 33 9.17 0.60 -6.24
CA GLY A 33 10.23 1.33 -5.56
C GLY A 33 10.36 2.79 -6.04
N THR A 34 9.25 3.40 -6.47
CA THR A 34 9.27 4.79 -6.95
C THR A 34 9.25 5.74 -5.75
N GLY A 35 10.40 6.32 -5.41
CA GLY A 35 10.53 7.25 -4.27
C GLY A 35 10.53 6.59 -2.89
N THR A 36 10.62 5.26 -2.84
CA THR A 36 10.72 4.41 -1.65
C THR A 36 11.44 3.11 -2.03
N GLU A 37 11.89 2.32 -1.05
CA GLU A 37 12.30 0.94 -1.30
C GLU A 37 11.13 0.05 -1.72
N ILE A 38 11.43 -0.99 -2.51
CA ILE A 38 10.43 -1.97 -2.94
C ILE A 38 9.93 -2.73 -1.72
N ASN A 39 8.62 -2.63 -1.47
CA ASN A 39 7.98 -3.32 -0.36
C ASN A 39 6.63 -3.90 -0.80
N LEU A 40 6.62 -5.18 -1.13
CA LEU A 40 5.43 -5.88 -1.59
C LEU A 40 4.35 -5.98 -0.49
N ILE A 41 4.74 -5.98 0.79
CA ILE A 41 3.82 -6.04 1.94
C ILE A 41 3.02 -4.74 2.02
N GLU A 42 3.70 -3.59 1.97
CA GLU A 42 3.05 -2.29 1.91
C GLU A 42 2.24 -2.14 0.61
N ALA A 43 2.78 -2.55 -0.53
CA ALA A 43 2.05 -2.52 -1.80
C ALA A 43 0.71 -3.26 -1.71
N HIS A 44 0.73 -4.50 -1.21
CA HIS A 44 -0.47 -5.32 -1.01
C HIS A 44 -1.47 -4.65 -0.07
N LYS A 45 -1.01 -4.03 1.02
CA LYS A 45 -1.87 -3.27 1.95
C LYS A 45 -2.58 -2.12 1.24
N TRP A 46 -1.87 -1.31 0.48
CA TRP A 46 -2.45 -0.17 -0.24
C TRP A 46 -3.42 -0.61 -1.34
N PHE A 47 -3.07 -1.65 -2.10
CA PHE A 47 -3.99 -2.26 -3.07
C PHE A 47 -5.24 -2.83 -2.40
N ASN A 48 -5.11 -3.46 -1.23
CA ASN A 48 -6.27 -3.94 -0.48
C ASN A 48 -7.18 -2.80 -0.05
N LEU A 49 -6.63 -1.67 0.41
CA LEU A 49 -7.41 -0.48 0.78
C LEU A 49 -8.11 0.15 -0.43
N ALA A 50 -7.40 0.28 -1.56
CA ALA A 50 -7.97 0.76 -2.82
C ALA A 50 -9.10 -0.15 -3.33
N ALA A 51 -8.90 -1.47 -3.25
CA ALA A 51 -9.89 -2.47 -3.63
C ALA A 51 -11.16 -2.38 -2.77
N VAL A 52 -11.02 -2.19 -1.44
CA VAL A 52 -12.15 -1.98 -0.52
C VAL A 52 -12.95 -0.73 -0.87
N ARG A 53 -12.31 0.29 -1.46
CA ARG A 53 -12.97 1.51 -1.94
C ARG A 53 -13.55 1.40 -3.36
N GLY A 54 -13.44 0.23 -4.01
CA GLY A 54 -14.04 -0.02 -5.32
C GLY A 54 -13.09 0.12 -6.52
N HIS A 55 -11.77 0.20 -6.31
CA HIS A 55 -10.82 0.17 -7.42
C HIS A 55 -10.64 -1.26 -7.95
N GLU A 56 -11.11 -1.55 -9.16
CA GLU A 56 -11.05 -2.89 -9.74
C GLU A 56 -9.61 -3.32 -10.04
N ASP A 57 -8.77 -2.45 -10.62
CA ASP A 57 -7.38 -2.80 -10.91
C ASP A 57 -6.57 -3.11 -9.63
N ALA A 58 -6.92 -2.46 -8.52
CA ALA A 58 -6.29 -2.75 -7.24
C ALA A 58 -6.61 -4.15 -6.73
N LYS A 59 -7.76 -4.74 -7.08
CA LYS A 59 -8.08 -6.14 -6.74
C LYS A 59 -7.16 -7.09 -7.49
N VAL A 60 -6.91 -6.82 -8.77
CA VAL A 60 -5.99 -7.60 -9.61
C VAL A 60 -4.58 -7.50 -9.04
N GLN A 61 -4.09 -6.28 -8.83
CA GLN A 61 -2.76 -6.05 -8.27
C GLN A 61 -2.59 -6.66 -6.88
N ARG A 62 -3.59 -6.56 -6.00
CA ARG A 62 -3.57 -7.23 -4.70
C ARG A 62 -3.40 -8.74 -4.84
N GLN A 63 -4.12 -9.36 -5.78
CA GLN A 63 -4.04 -10.80 -6.01
C GLN A 63 -2.66 -11.22 -6.51
N GLU A 64 -2.10 -10.48 -7.48
CA GLU A 64 -0.75 -10.72 -7.99
C GLU A 64 0.30 -10.58 -6.87
N MET A 65 0.19 -9.54 -6.04
CA MET A 65 1.09 -9.38 -4.89
C MET A 65 0.94 -10.52 -3.88
N ALA A 66 -0.28 -11.00 -3.65
CA ALA A 66 -0.55 -12.11 -2.72
C ALA A 66 0.05 -13.45 -3.20
N GLU A 67 0.26 -13.61 -4.51
CA GLU A 67 0.92 -14.78 -5.09
C GLU A 67 2.45 -14.72 -4.96
N MET A 68 3.02 -13.51 -4.90
CA MET A 68 4.46 -13.31 -4.68
C MET A 68 4.84 -13.34 -3.19
N LEU A 69 3.92 -12.95 -2.31
CA LEU A 69 4.10 -12.93 -0.87
C LEU A 69 3.80 -14.28 -0.23
N SER A 70 4.46 -14.57 0.89
CA SER A 70 4.06 -15.70 1.74
C SER A 70 2.73 -15.41 2.46
N SER A 71 2.03 -16.46 2.88
CA SER A 71 0.78 -16.31 3.64
C SER A 71 0.96 -15.51 4.93
N ALA A 72 2.15 -15.54 5.54
CA ALA A 72 2.48 -14.75 6.72
C ALA A 72 2.55 -13.25 6.38
N GLU A 73 3.19 -12.91 5.28
CA GLU A 73 3.33 -11.52 4.81
C GLU A 73 2.00 -10.93 4.34
N VAL A 74 1.20 -11.71 3.61
CA VAL A 74 -0.18 -11.31 3.26
C VAL A 74 -0.99 -11.01 4.52
N LYS A 75 -0.86 -11.84 5.56
CA LYS A 75 -1.55 -11.61 6.84
C LYS A 75 -1.07 -10.33 7.52
N MET A 76 0.24 -10.05 7.50
CA MET A 76 0.79 -8.79 8.02
C MET A 76 0.25 -7.58 7.25
N ALA A 77 0.23 -7.62 5.92
CA ALA A 77 -0.31 -6.56 5.08
C ALA A 77 -1.80 -6.30 5.37
N LEU A 78 -2.59 -7.36 5.52
CA LEU A 78 -4.02 -7.26 5.86
C LEU A 78 -4.26 -6.70 7.26
N GLN A 79 -3.44 -7.08 8.24
CA GLN A 79 -3.51 -6.51 9.59
C GLN A 79 -3.18 -5.02 9.58
N ALA A 80 -2.07 -4.64 8.93
CA ALA A 80 -1.67 -3.25 8.78
C ALA A 80 -2.73 -2.40 8.05
N ALA A 81 -3.38 -2.94 7.02
CA ALA A 81 -4.50 -2.27 6.33
C ALA A 81 -5.68 -2.02 7.29
N ARG A 82 -6.03 -3.02 8.10
CA ARG A 82 -7.13 -2.91 9.08
C ARG A 82 -6.80 -1.91 10.18
N ASP A 83 -5.59 -1.92 10.69
CA ASP A 83 -5.17 -0.99 11.73
C ASP A 83 -5.08 0.44 11.19
N TRP A 84 -4.62 0.62 9.95
CA TRP A 84 -4.69 1.92 9.28
C TRP A 84 -6.11 2.44 9.15
N MET A 85 -7.08 1.61 8.74
CA MET A 85 -8.50 2.02 8.68
C MET A 85 -9.08 2.41 10.05
N ARG A 86 -8.60 1.80 11.14
CA ARG A 86 -9.00 2.16 12.51
C ARG A 86 -8.38 3.48 12.97
N LEU A 87 -7.12 3.72 12.61
CA LEU A 87 -6.40 4.95 12.96
C LEU A 87 -6.83 6.14 12.12
N ALA A 88 -7.28 5.90 10.89
CA ALA A 88 -7.85 6.90 10.00
C ALA A 88 -9.33 7.19 10.29
N HIS A 89 -9.84 6.87 11.48
CA HIS A 89 -11.21 7.19 11.92
C HIS A 89 -11.25 8.53 12.68
#